data_AF-A0A843WJF3-F1
#
_entry.id   AF-A0A843WJF3-F1
#
_cell.length_a   1.000
_cell.length_b   1.000
_cell.length_c   1.000
_cell.angle_alpha   90.00
_cell.angle_beta   90.00
_cell.angle_gamma   90.00
#
_symmetry.space_group_name_H-M   'P 1'
#
loop_
_entity.id
_entity.type
_entity.pdbx_description
1 polymer ?
#
loop_
_entity_poly.entity_id
_entity_poly.type
_entity_poly.pdbx_seq_one_letter_code
_entity_poly.pdbx_strand_id
1 'polypeptide(L)'
;MELTRLRTEVKALKEELERVRTSRDAGVSSSAQPARGDLAVRLQEALDRAEARVRELEAEQEGSGVTTLQAQMEALRLEMETERRTMAAAMEELRDDRATMRGRLLEAREREREAEAARARIAVDYEILKDRVLKKRREQQRSAFASLDDIVSLGDPSVVRGGLQRPEASTASRPPLPDRRREREEEERMDLKGWRRTHELREPRIDMGRDS
;
A
#
# COMPACT_ATOMS: atom_id res chain seq x y z
N MET A 1 33.58 -19.32 45.05
CA MET A 1 34.92 -19.51 45.69
C MET A 1 34.79 -20.01 47.13
N GLU A 2 33.83 -19.50 47.92
CA GLU A 2 33.60 -19.92 49.30
C GLU A 2 33.04 -21.35 49.42
N LEU A 3 32.01 -21.70 48.62
CA LEU A 3 31.37 -23.02 48.63
C LEU A 3 32.34 -24.17 48.29
N THR A 4 33.22 -23.95 47.31
CA THR A 4 34.29 -24.89 46.95
C THR A 4 35.30 -25.10 48.08
N ARG A 5 35.65 -24.03 48.80
CA ARG A 5 36.57 -24.08 49.96
C ARG A 5 35.94 -24.82 51.14
N LEU A 6 34.67 -24.55 51.44
CA LEU A 6 33.93 -25.25 52.50
C LEU A 6 33.75 -26.74 52.20
N ARG A 7 33.48 -27.11 50.94
CA ARG A 7 33.43 -28.53 50.54
C ARG A 7 34.76 -29.26 50.72
N THR A 8 35.90 -28.59 50.49
CA THR A 8 37.22 -29.18 50.78
C THR A 8 37.48 -29.28 52.27
N GLU A 9 37.02 -28.31 53.06
CA GLU A 9 37.15 -28.31 54.52
C GLU A 9 36.31 -29.39 55.18
N VAL A 10 35.06 -29.59 54.74
CA VAL A 10 34.19 -30.71 55.17
C VAL A 10 34.86 -32.06 54.89
N LYS A 11 35.50 -32.23 53.73
CA LYS A 11 36.25 -33.45 53.43
C LYS A 11 37.42 -33.66 54.40
N ALA A 12 38.20 -32.61 54.66
CA ALA A 12 39.32 -32.67 55.59
C ALA A 12 38.86 -33.00 57.03
N LEU A 13 37.78 -32.37 57.51
CA LEU A 13 37.20 -32.63 58.83
C LEU A 13 36.67 -34.06 58.96
N LYS A 14 36.06 -34.62 57.91
CA LYS A 14 35.63 -36.03 57.87
C LYS A 14 36.83 -36.98 57.98
N GLU A 15 37.89 -36.72 57.22
CA GLU A 15 39.11 -37.53 57.27
C GLU A 15 39.78 -37.46 58.66
N GLU A 16 39.81 -36.28 59.27
CA GLU A 16 40.42 -36.09 60.59
C GLU A 16 39.60 -36.74 61.71
N LEU A 17 38.26 -36.64 61.65
CA LEU A 17 37.35 -37.33 62.55
C LEU A 17 37.49 -38.86 62.43
N GLU A 18 37.60 -39.40 61.21
CA GLU A 18 37.84 -40.82 60.97
C GLU A 18 39.21 -41.27 61.49
N ARG A 19 40.27 -40.46 61.33
CA ARG A 19 41.59 -40.76 61.95
C ARG A 19 41.50 -40.82 63.47
N VAL A 20 40.77 -39.91 64.10
CA VAL A 20 40.56 -39.92 65.57
C VAL A 20 39.76 -41.16 66.00
N ARG A 21 38.71 -41.54 65.24
CA ARG A 21 37.89 -42.72 65.51
C ARG A 21 38.64 -44.04 65.32
N THR A 22 39.43 -44.17 64.25
CA THR A 22 40.22 -45.38 63.96
C THR A 22 41.46 -45.50 64.84
N SER A 23 42.02 -44.38 65.32
CA SER A 23 43.09 -44.41 66.33
C SER A 23 42.66 -44.97 67.70
N ARG A 24 41.36 -45.19 67.90
CA ARG A 24 40.74 -45.90 69.04
C ARG A 24 41.10 -47.38 69.06
N ASP A 25 41.31 -47.99 67.90
CA ASP A 25 41.52 -49.44 67.75
C ASP A 25 43.00 -49.85 67.92
N ALA A 26 43.93 -48.90 67.91
CA ALA A 26 45.37 -49.15 67.96
C ALA A 26 45.98 -49.27 69.39
N GLY A 27 45.16 -49.43 70.44
CA GLY A 27 45.66 -49.83 71.78
C GLY A 27 46.35 -48.73 72.60
N VAL A 28 45.71 -47.56 72.79
CA VAL A 28 46.25 -46.47 73.64
C VAL A 28 45.72 -46.56 75.07
N SER A 29 46.64 -46.49 76.05
CA SER A 29 46.40 -46.52 77.50
C SER A 29 45.29 -45.57 78.00
N SER A 30 44.58 -46.04 79.02
CA SER A 30 43.36 -45.48 79.63
C SER A 30 43.38 -43.98 80.03
N SER A 31 44.54 -43.34 80.14
CA SER A 31 44.66 -41.94 80.59
C SER A 31 44.48 -40.90 79.48
N ALA A 32 44.50 -41.27 78.20
CA ALA A 32 44.36 -40.34 77.06
C ALA A 32 42.96 -40.35 76.39
N GLN A 33 42.05 -41.20 76.86
CA GLN A 33 40.70 -41.37 76.30
C GLN A 33 39.77 -40.14 76.47
N PRO A 34 39.77 -39.41 77.60
CA PRO A 34 38.88 -38.25 77.78
C PRO A 34 39.19 -37.11 76.79
N ALA A 35 40.47 -36.77 76.64
CA ALA A 35 40.91 -35.71 75.73
C ALA A 35 40.64 -36.02 74.24
N ARG A 36 40.65 -37.31 73.86
CA ARG A 36 40.23 -37.76 72.52
C ARG A 36 38.71 -37.68 72.33
N GLY A 37 37.94 -37.98 73.36
CA GLY A 37 36.48 -37.80 73.36
C GLY A 37 36.11 -36.34 73.12
N ASP A 38 36.73 -35.42 73.86
CA ASP A 38 36.52 -33.97 73.69
C ASP A 38 36.95 -33.48 72.30
N LEU A 39 38.05 -34.00 71.75
CA LEU A 39 38.50 -33.67 70.39
C LEU A 39 37.51 -34.19 69.33
N ALA A 40 37.01 -35.42 69.47
CA ALA A 40 36.03 -35.98 68.54
C ALA A 40 34.70 -35.21 68.57
N VAL A 41 34.26 -34.75 69.75
CA VAL A 41 33.08 -33.90 69.89
C VAL A 41 33.29 -32.56 69.19
N ARG A 42 34.43 -31.90 69.41
CA ARG A 42 34.75 -30.62 68.73
C ARG A 42 34.86 -30.76 67.21
N LEU A 43 35.45 -31.85 66.72
CA LEU A 43 35.54 -32.14 65.29
C LEU A 43 34.16 -32.42 64.68
N GLN A 44 33.28 -33.12 65.41
CA GLN A 44 31.89 -33.34 64.99
C GLN A 44 31.12 -32.02 64.94
N GLU A 45 31.21 -31.17 65.97
CA GLU A 45 30.56 -29.86 65.98
C GLU A 45 31.09 -28.91 64.90
N ALA A 46 32.39 -28.99 64.57
CA ALA A 46 32.98 -28.22 63.48
C ALA A 46 32.48 -28.73 62.11
N LEU A 47 32.39 -30.04 61.95
CA LEU A 47 31.85 -30.68 60.75
C LEU A 47 30.38 -30.31 60.53
N ASP A 48 29.54 -30.43 61.56
CA ASP A 48 28.12 -30.12 61.48
C ASP A 48 27.89 -28.64 61.13
N ARG A 49 28.69 -27.73 61.68
CA ARG A 49 28.66 -26.30 61.33
C ARG A 49 29.09 -26.04 59.88
N ALA A 50 30.14 -26.70 59.42
CA ALA A 50 30.61 -26.56 58.04
C ALA A 50 29.60 -27.14 57.04
N GLU A 51 28.99 -28.29 57.33
CA GLU A 51 27.94 -28.89 56.50
C GLU A 51 26.66 -28.04 56.46
N ALA A 52 26.25 -27.46 57.59
CA ALA A 52 25.13 -26.53 57.64
C ALA A 52 25.39 -25.30 56.75
N ARG A 53 26.60 -24.74 56.80
CA ARG A 53 26.98 -23.58 55.98
C ARG A 53 27.03 -23.91 54.48
N VAL A 54 27.45 -25.13 54.11
CA VAL A 54 27.40 -25.58 52.71
C VAL A 54 25.97 -25.66 52.22
N ARG A 55 25.04 -26.26 52.99
CA ARG A 55 23.62 -26.36 52.62
C ARG A 55 22.97 -24.99 52.43
N GLU A 56 23.29 -24.05 53.30
CA GLU A 56 22.78 -22.67 53.22
C GLU A 56 23.25 -21.98 51.93
N LEU A 57 24.55 -22.03 51.63
CA LEU A 57 25.11 -21.42 50.42
C LEU A 57 24.62 -22.10 49.12
N GLU A 58 24.36 -23.41 49.15
CA GLU A 58 23.75 -24.14 48.03
C GLU A 58 22.31 -23.67 47.78
N ALA A 59 21.50 -23.53 48.84
CA ALA A 59 20.13 -23.05 48.74
C ALA A 59 20.05 -21.59 48.24
N GLU A 60 20.99 -20.72 48.65
CA GLU A 60 21.10 -19.34 48.15
C GLU A 60 21.47 -19.29 46.66
N GLN A 61 22.38 -20.16 46.20
CA GLN A 61 22.73 -20.27 44.78
C GLN A 61 21.56 -20.80 43.95
N GLU A 62 20.86 -21.82 44.42
CA GLU A 62 19.70 -22.38 43.72
C GLU A 62 18.55 -21.36 43.64
N GLY A 63 18.23 -20.67 44.74
CA GLY A 63 17.20 -19.64 44.77
C GLY A 63 17.50 -18.43 43.87
N SER A 64 18.76 -17.96 43.84
CA SER A 64 19.16 -16.86 42.96
C SER A 64 19.22 -17.27 41.48
N GLY A 65 19.64 -18.50 41.19
CA GLY A 65 19.62 -19.05 39.82
C GLY A 65 18.20 -19.24 39.28
N VAL A 66 17.28 -19.76 40.09
CA VAL A 66 15.89 -19.96 39.67
C VAL A 66 15.18 -18.63 39.44
N THR A 67 15.38 -17.64 40.31
CA THR A 67 14.77 -16.31 40.17
C THR A 67 15.32 -15.55 38.96
N THR A 68 16.62 -15.65 38.67
CA THR A 68 17.22 -15.03 37.48
C THR A 68 16.76 -15.67 36.18
N LEU A 69 16.67 -17.00 36.12
CA LEU A 69 16.15 -17.72 34.94
C LEU A 69 14.66 -17.40 34.70
N GLN A 70 13.85 -17.32 35.75
CA GLN A 70 12.44 -16.91 35.62
C GLN A 70 12.32 -15.50 35.05
N ALA A 71 13.09 -14.54 35.56
CA ALA A 71 13.10 -13.18 35.04
C ALA A 71 13.52 -13.11 33.56
N GLN A 72 14.52 -13.92 33.16
CA GLN A 72 14.94 -14.02 31.76
C GLN A 72 13.85 -14.62 30.87
N MET A 73 13.16 -15.67 31.33
CA MET A 73 12.04 -16.26 30.60
C MET A 73 10.87 -15.29 30.43
N GLU A 74 10.54 -14.52 31.46
CA GLU A 74 9.48 -13.51 31.40
C GLU A 74 9.84 -12.36 30.45
N ALA A 75 11.09 -11.89 30.49
CA ALA A 75 11.58 -10.88 29.56
C ALA A 75 11.46 -11.36 28.10
N LEU A 76 11.95 -12.57 27.80
CA LEU A 76 11.83 -13.16 26.45
C LEU A 76 10.38 -13.34 26.03
N ARG A 77 9.49 -13.74 26.95
CA ARG A 77 8.06 -13.88 26.66
C ARG A 77 7.43 -12.54 26.29
N LEU A 78 7.77 -11.48 27.01
CA LEU A 78 7.28 -10.13 26.74
C LEU A 78 7.81 -9.62 25.38
N GLU A 79 9.09 -9.82 25.08
CA GLU A 79 9.66 -9.45 23.77
C GLU A 79 8.91 -10.15 22.63
N MET A 80 8.76 -11.47 22.70
CA MET A 80 8.01 -12.24 21.70
C MET A 80 6.56 -11.77 21.55
N GLU A 81 5.91 -11.36 22.64
CA GLU A 81 4.55 -10.84 22.60
C GLU A 81 4.49 -9.45 21.96
N THR A 82 5.46 -8.58 22.25
CA THR A 82 5.56 -7.27 21.60
C THR A 82 5.80 -7.37 20.10
N GLU A 83 6.69 -8.28 19.67
CA GLU A 83 6.95 -8.55 18.25
C GLU A 83 5.72 -9.11 17.54
N ARG A 84 4.97 -10.00 18.19
CA ARG A 84 3.70 -10.51 17.63
C ARG A 84 2.69 -9.39 17.43
N ARG A 85 2.57 -8.47 18.38
CA ARG A 85 1.65 -7.33 18.28
C ARG A 85 2.07 -6.35 17.18
N THR A 86 3.36 -6.04 17.07
CA THR A 86 3.86 -5.13 16.03
C THR A 86 3.72 -5.75 14.63
N MET A 87 4.03 -7.04 14.48
CA MET A 87 3.82 -7.77 13.23
C MET A 87 2.34 -7.84 12.85
N ALA A 88 1.44 -8.05 13.82
CA ALA A 88 0.01 -8.07 13.57
C ALA A 88 -0.50 -6.71 13.08
N ALA A 89 -0.06 -5.61 13.72
CA ALA A 89 -0.40 -4.25 13.31
C ALA A 89 0.08 -3.94 11.89
N ALA A 90 1.34 -4.28 11.57
CA ALA A 90 1.89 -4.09 10.22
C ALA A 90 1.11 -4.90 9.15
N MET A 91 0.67 -6.12 9.48
CA MET A 91 -0.15 -6.92 8.56
C MET A 91 -1.56 -6.34 8.36
N GLU A 92 -2.13 -5.69 9.36
CA GLU A 92 -3.43 -5.03 9.27
C GLU A 92 -3.36 -3.77 8.40
N GLU A 93 -2.34 -2.93 8.60
CA GLU A 93 -2.07 -1.75 7.77
C GLU A 93 -1.91 -2.12 6.28
N LEU A 94 -1.14 -3.18 5.99
CA LEU A 94 -0.99 -3.69 4.62
C LEU A 94 -2.30 -4.21 4.01
N ARG A 95 -3.23 -4.72 4.82
CA ARG A 95 -4.56 -5.15 4.34
C ARG A 95 -5.43 -3.97 4.01
N ASP A 96 -5.42 -2.94 4.86
CA ASP A 96 -6.22 -1.73 4.69
C ASP A 96 -5.74 -0.92 3.49
N ASP A 97 -4.42 -0.80 3.30
CA ASP A 97 -3.81 -0.19 2.11
C ASP A 97 -4.21 -0.94 0.84
N ARG A 98 -4.17 -2.27 0.87
CA ARG A 98 -4.57 -3.09 -0.28
C ARG A 98 -6.05 -2.96 -0.58
N ALA A 99 -6.91 -2.89 0.42
CA ALA A 99 -8.35 -2.67 0.25
C ALA A 99 -8.61 -1.28 -0.37
N THR A 100 -7.94 -0.26 0.15
CA THR A 100 -8.04 1.12 -0.35
C THR A 100 -7.57 1.24 -1.80
N MET A 101 -6.40 0.68 -2.12
CA MET A 101 -5.87 0.66 -3.49
C MET A 101 -6.77 -0.11 -4.46
N ARG A 102 -7.33 -1.25 -4.01
CA ARG A 102 -8.30 -2.00 -4.82
C ARG A 102 -9.57 -1.21 -5.08
N GLY A 103 -10.10 -0.50 -4.07
CA GLY A 103 -11.26 0.39 -4.22
C GLY A 103 -10.99 1.48 -5.27
N ARG A 104 -9.87 2.19 -5.13
CA ARG A 104 -9.46 3.24 -6.08
C ARG A 104 -9.31 2.72 -7.51
N LEU A 105 -8.73 1.53 -7.71
CA LEU A 105 -8.58 0.92 -9.03
C LEU A 105 -9.92 0.51 -9.65
N LEU A 106 -10.87 0.01 -8.85
CA LEU A 106 -12.21 -0.33 -9.33
C LEU A 106 -12.97 0.91 -9.76
N GLU A 107 -12.97 1.97 -8.94
CA GLU A 107 -13.60 3.24 -9.30
C GLU A 107 -12.95 3.87 -10.54
N ALA A 108 -11.63 3.80 -10.68
CA ALA A 108 -10.94 4.30 -11.87
C ALA A 108 -11.38 3.54 -13.14
N ARG A 109 -11.54 2.21 -13.05
CA ARG A 109 -12.06 1.40 -14.15
C ARG A 109 -13.53 1.68 -14.46
N GLU A 110 -14.35 1.93 -13.45
CA GLU A 110 -15.75 2.31 -13.66
C GLU A 110 -15.86 3.66 -14.38
N ARG A 111 -15.10 4.67 -13.93
CA ARG A 111 -15.02 5.97 -14.61
C ARG A 111 -14.51 5.84 -16.04
N GLU A 112 -13.54 4.96 -16.30
CA GLU A 112 -13.05 4.68 -17.66
C GLU A 112 -14.13 4.08 -18.55
N ARG A 113 -14.90 3.10 -18.04
CA ARG A 113 -16.04 2.50 -18.76
C ARG A 113 -17.14 3.50 -19.03
N GLU A 114 -17.45 4.37 -18.07
CA GLU A 114 -18.44 5.44 -18.26
C GLU A 114 -17.97 6.44 -19.33
N ALA A 115 -16.69 6.82 -19.31
CA ALA A 115 -16.12 7.70 -20.32
C ALA A 115 -16.13 7.05 -21.71
N GLU A 116 -15.83 5.76 -21.82
CA GLU A 116 -15.90 5.00 -23.08
C GLU A 116 -17.34 4.92 -23.60
N ALA A 117 -18.31 4.62 -22.72
CA ALA A 117 -19.73 4.60 -23.07
C ALA A 117 -20.22 5.99 -23.54
N ALA A 118 -19.78 7.07 -22.89
CA ALA A 118 -20.09 8.43 -23.31
C ALA A 118 -19.51 8.74 -24.69
N ARG A 119 -18.24 8.40 -24.95
CA ARG A 119 -17.60 8.56 -26.26
C ARG A 119 -18.32 7.78 -27.35
N ALA A 120 -18.72 6.54 -27.07
CA ALA A 120 -19.46 5.71 -28.01
C ALA A 120 -20.83 6.33 -28.36
N ARG A 121 -21.56 6.87 -27.37
CA ARG A 121 -22.83 7.59 -27.62
C ARG A 121 -22.63 8.81 -28.50
N ILE A 122 -21.63 9.65 -28.20
CA ILE A 122 -21.30 10.84 -28.98
C ILE A 122 -20.97 10.47 -30.44
N ALA A 123 -20.22 9.37 -30.66
CA ALA A 123 -19.89 8.91 -32.01
C ALA A 123 -21.13 8.50 -32.81
N VAL A 124 -22.09 7.80 -32.18
CA VAL A 124 -23.35 7.42 -32.82
C VAL A 124 -24.19 8.66 -33.14
N ASP A 125 -24.34 9.58 -32.18
CA ASP A 125 -25.10 10.82 -32.39
C ASP A 125 -24.51 11.68 -33.51
N TYR A 126 -23.18 11.73 -33.61
CA TYR A 126 -22.48 12.43 -34.68
C TYR A 126 -22.77 11.83 -36.06
N GLU A 127 -22.70 10.51 -36.21
CA GLU A 127 -23.01 9.86 -37.50
C GLU A 127 -24.48 10.04 -37.90
N ILE A 128 -25.42 9.95 -36.95
CA ILE A 128 -26.85 10.24 -37.20
C ILE A 128 -27.04 11.69 -37.68
N LEU A 129 -26.38 12.65 -37.02
CA LEU A 129 -26.49 14.06 -37.38
C LEU A 129 -25.91 14.32 -38.77
N LYS A 130 -24.73 13.78 -39.06
CA LYS A 130 -24.05 13.87 -40.35
C LYS A 130 -24.93 13.33 -41.48
N ASP A 131 -25.54 12.16 -41.31
CA ASP A 131 -26.47 11.59 -42.28
C ASP A 131 -27.69 12.48 -42.51
N ARG A 132 -28.25 13.05 -41.44
CA ARG A 132 -29.38 13.98 -41.53
C ARG A 132 -29.02 15.26 -42.29
N VAL A 133 -27.83 15.82 -42.04
CA VAL A 133 -27.33 17.02 -42.75
C VAL A 133 -27.12 16.71 -44.23
N LEU A 134 -26.48 15.57 -44.55
CA LEU A 134 -26.27 15.16 -45.94
C LEU A 134 -27.58 14.91 -46.67
N LYS A 135 -28.58 14.30 -46.01
CA LYS A 135 -29.92 14.10 -46.57
C LYS A 135 -30.59 15.44 -46.88
N LYS A 136 -30.62 16.37 -45.92
CA LYS A 136 -31.17 17.72 -46.13
C LYS A 136 -30.47 18.46 -47.27
N ARG A 137 -29.13 18.35 -47.37
CA ARG A 137 -28.37 18.97 -48.47
C ARG A 137 -28.75 18.38 -49.84
N ARG A 138 -28.93 17.06 -49.93
CA ARG A 138 -29.39 16.39 -51.16
C ARG A 138 -30.82 16.80 -51.53
N GLU A 139 -31.72 16.89 -50.55
CA GLU A 139 -33.10 17.36 -50.75
C GLU A 139 -33.14 18.82 -51.22
N GLN A 140 -32.33 19.69 -50.62
CA GLN A 140 -32.20 21.09 -51.05
C GLN A 140 -31.63 21.19 -52.47
N GLN A 141 -30.62 20.39 -52.83
CA GLN A 141 -30.10 20.33 -54.19
C GLN A 141 -31.19 19.87 -55.18
N ARG A 142 -31.94 18.81 -54.85
CA ARG A 142 -33.05 18.34 -55.70
C ARG A 142 -34.16 19.37 -55.85
N SER A 143 -34.49 20.10 -54.77
CA SER A 143 -35.51 21.15 -54.81
C SER A 143 -35.06 22.42 -55.54
N ALA A 144 -33.76 22.70 -55.57
CA ALA A 144 -33.16 23.79 -56.37
C ALA A 144 -33.08 23.45 -57.87
N PHE A 145 -33.23 22.17 -58.24
CA PHE A 145 -33.26 21.66 -59.62
C PHE A 145 -34.51 20.82 -59.85
N ALA A 146 -35.69 21.35 -59.46
CA ALA A 146 -36.96 20.63 -59.52
C ALA A 146 -37.53 20.47 -60.93
N SER A 147 -36.93 21.10 -61.95
CA SER A 147 -37.25 20.87 -63.35
C SER A 147 -36.00 20.56 -64.17
N LEU A 148 -36.12 19.63 -65.12
CA LEU A 148 -35.08 19.38 -66.14
C LEU A 148 -34.85 20.63 -67.02
N ASP A 149 -35.82 21.54 -67.09
CA ASP A 149 -35.75 22.81 -67.83
C ASP A 149 -34.79 23.84 -67.19
N ASP A 150 -34.61 23.82 -65.86
CA ASP A 150 -33.64 24.69 -65.17
C ASP A 150 -32.18 24.27 -65.42
N ILE A 151 -31.95 22.99 -65.76
CA ILE A 151 -30.62 22.46 -66.07
C ILE A 151 -30.21 22.79 -67.52
N VAL A 152 -31.17 22.84 -68.45
CA VAL A 152 -30.91 23.17 -69.87
C VAL A 152 -30.68 24.67 -70.06
N SER A 153 -31.26 25.54 -69.24
CA SER A 153 -31.05 27.00 -69.34
C SER A 153 -29.65 27.49 -68.95
N LEU A 154 -28.80 26.64 -68.36
CA LEU A 154 -27.37 26.93 -68.14
C LEU A 154 -26.45 26.21 -69.13
N GLY A 155 -27.02 25.42 -70.05
CA GLY A 155 -26.29 24.57 -70.97
C GLY A 155 -26.94 24.54 -72.35
N ASP A 156 -27.05 25.70 -72.99
CA ASP A 156 -27.40 25.78 -74.41
C ASP A 156 -26.15 26.11 -75.25
N PRO A 157 -25.45 25.12 -75.81
CA PRO A 157 -24.24 25.31 -76.63
C PRO A 157 -24.51 25.87 -78.04
N SER A 158 -25.70 26.42 -78.29
CA SER A 158 -26.16 26.78 -79.65
C SER A 158 -26.02 28.26 -80.02
N VAL A 159 -25.59 29.16 -79.12
CA VAL A 159 -25.27 30.56 -79.47
C VAL A 159 -23.78 30.72 -79.84
N VAL A 160 -23.30 29.85 -80.72
CA VAL A 160 -22.09 30.08 -81.54
C VAL A 160 -22.50 29.96 -83.00
N ARG A 161 -23.13 31.01 -83.55
CA ARG A 161 -23.00 31.41 -84.96
C ARG A 161 -23.91 32.60 -85.30
N GLY A 162 -23.26 33.70 -85.69
CA GLY A 162 -23.80 34.63 -86.68
C GLY A 162 -24.26 35.98 -86.15
N GLY A 163 -23.49 37.02 -86.50
CA GLY A 163 -24.05 38.33 -86.86
C GLY A 163 -24.22 39.37 -85.75
N LEU A 164 -23.27 40.32 -85.71
CA LEU A 164 -23.46 41.77 -85.51
C LEU A 164 -24.57 42.25 -84.56
N GLN A 165 -24.19 42.69 -83.35
CA GLN A 165 -24.23 44.11 -82.94
C GLN A 165 -23.90 44.21 -81.44
N ARG A 166 -22.92 45.06 -81.08
CA ARG A 166 -22.76 45.56 -79.72
C ARG A 166 -23.88 46.56 -79.44
N PRO A 167 -24.55 46.48 -78.28
CA PRO A 167 -25.02 47.67 -77.59
C PRO A 167 -24.22 47.88 -76.30
N GLU A 168 -24.18 49.15 -75.93
CA GLU A 168 -23.20 49.76 -75.05
C GLU A 168 -23.33 49.38 -73.57
N ALA A 169 -22.24 49.59 -72.85
CA ALA A 169 -22.14 49.39 -71.41
C ALA A 169 -23.15 50.29 -70.67
N SER A 170 -24.20 49.68 -70.13
CA SER A 170 -25.03 50.31 -69.11
C SER A 170 -24.44 49.98 -67.73
N THR A 171 -23.87 50.99 -67.10
CA THR A 171 -23.40 51.03 -65.71
C THR A 171 -24.59 51.04 -64.74
N ALA A 172 -25.35 49.94 -64.71
CA ALA A 172 -26.29 49.70 -63.63
C ALA A 172 -25.58 48.95 -62.51
N SER A 173 -25.33 49.62 -61.38
CA SER A 173 -24.83 48.98 -60.15
C SER A 173 -25.74 47.80 -59.78
N ARG A 174 -25.23 46.58 -59.96
CA ARG A 174 -25.81 45.39 -59.33
C ARG A 174 -25.63 45.53 -57.82
N PRO A 175 -26.69 45.38 -57.00
CA PRO A 175 -26.49 45.27 -55.56
C PRO A 175 -25.60 44.05 -55.28
N PRO A 176 -24.63 44.15 -54.34
CA PRO A 176 -23.80 43.01 -53.99
C PRO A 176 -24.69 41.89 -53.45
N LEU A 177 -24.46 40.66 -53.92
CA LEU A 177 -25.14 39.48 -53.39
C LEU A 177 -24.80 39.36 -51.89
N PRO A 178 -25.77 39.10 -51.00
CA PRO A 178 -25.48 38.92 -49.60
C PRO A 178 -24.55 37.71 -49.43
N ASP A 179 -23.52 37.86 -48.60
CA ASP A 179 -22.51 36.86 -48.25
C ASP A 179 -23.12 35.70 -47.43
N ARG A 180 -24.14 35.02 -47.99
CA ARG A 180 -24.83 33.88 -47.38
C ARG A 180 -23.92 32.69 -47.09
N ARG A 181 -22.70 32.68 -47.66
CA ARG A 181 -21.64 31.72 -47.29
C ARG A 181 -21.03 32.04 -45.93
N ARG A 182 -20.75 33.32 -45.63
CA ARG A 182 -20.15 33.73 -44.35
C ARG A 182 -21.14 33.57 -43.20
N GLU A 183 -22.41 33.92 -43.42
CA GLU A 183 -23.47 33.72 -42.41
C GLU A 183 -23.66 32.23 -42.08
N ARG A 184 -23.64 31.34 -43.09
CA ARG A 184 -23.73 29.89 -42.86
C ARG A 184 -22.48 29.31 -42.19
N GLU A 185 -21.29 29.79 -42.55
CA GLU A 185 -20.03 29.37 -41.90
C GLU A 185 -19.95 29.83 -40.44
N GLU A 186 -20.51 31.00 -40.12
CA GLU A 186 -20.64 31.48 -38.74
C GLU A 186 -21.68 30.70 -37.94
N GLU A 187 -22.81 30.35 -38.54
CA GLU A 187 -23.86 29.52 -37.92
C GLU A 187 -23.33 28.11 -37.62
N GLU A 188 -22.65 27.45 -38.57
CA GLU A 188 -21.99 26.16 -38.36
C GLU A 188 -20.88 26.23 -37.30
N ARG A 189 -20.13 27.35 -37.23
CA ARG A 189 -19.12 27.59 -36.19
C ARG A 189 -19.73 27.79 -34.81
N MET A 190 -20.88 28.46 -34.73
CA MET A 190 -21.61 28.69 -33.48
C MET A 190 -22.23 27.40 -32.97
N ASP A 191 -22.77 26.56 -33.86
CA ASP A 191 -23.27 25.23 -33.53
C ASP A 191 -22.13 24.29 -33.08
N LEU A 192 -20.98 24.30 -33.76
CA LEU A 192 -19.78 23.55 -33.33
C LEU A 192 -19.20 24.04 -31.99
N LYS A 193 -19.26 25.35 -31.70
CA LYS A 193 -18.85 25.91 -30.40
C LYS A 193 -19.86 25.61 -29.30
N GLY A 194 -21.16 25.64 -29.60
CA GLY A 194 -22.22 25.26 -28.67
C GLY A 194 -22.19 23.78 -28.34
N TRP A 195 -21.94 22.93 -29.33
CA TRP A 195 -21.71 21.50 -29.16
C TRP A 195 -20.44 21.21 -28.35
N ARG A 196 -19.33 21.91 -28.60
CA ARG A 196 -18.13 21.80 -27.75
C ARG A 196 -18.37 22.24 -26.31
N ARG A 197 -19.10 23.33 -26.05
CA ARG A 197 -19.41 23.75 -24.66
C ARG A 197 -20.32 22.78 -23.91
N THR A 198 -21.15 22.03 -24.63
CA THR A 198 -22.07 21.05 -24.03
C THR A 198 -21.45 19.65 -23.92
N HIS A 199 -20.35 19.39 -24.64
CA HIS A 199 -19.61 18.11 -24.63
C HIS A 199 -18.15 18.20 -24.22
N GLU A 200 -17.68 19.38 -23.77
CA GLU A 200 -16.54 19.51 -22.87
C GLU A 200 -16.94 18.82 -21.56
N LEU A 201 -16.76 17.50 -21.56
CA LEU A 201 -16.47 16.73 -20.37
C LEU A 201 -15.49 17.58 -19.57
N ARG A 202 -15.92 18.00 -18.36
CA ARG A 202 -14.98 18.45 -17.33
C ARG A 202 -13.86 17.42 -17.33
N GLU A 203 -12.71 17.78 -17.89
CA GLU A 203 -11.51 16.99 -17.70
C GLU A 203 -11.38 16.81 -16.18
N PRO A 204 -11.26 15.58 -15.67
CA PRO A 204 -10.93 15.42 -14.27
C PRO A 204 -9.57 16.11 -14.10
N ARG A 205 -9.58 17.28 -13.45
CA ARG A 205 -8.36 17.88 -12.90
C ARG A 205 -7.78 16.79 -12.00
N ILE A 206 -6.75 16.12 -12.50
CA ILE A 206 -5.87 15.31 -11.67
C ILE A 206 -5.13 16.34 -10.82
N ASP A 207 -5.66 16.59 -9.63
CA ASP A 207 -4.99 17.37 -8.61
C ASP A 207 -3.82 16.50 -8.15
N MET A 208 -2.66 16.70 -8.79
CA MET A 208 -1.40 16.14 -8.33
C MET A 208 -1.03 16.92 -7.07
N GLY A 209 -1.55 16.45 -5.93
CA GLY A 209 -1.22 16.93 -4.59
C GLY A 209 0.29 17.15 -4.50
N ARG A 210 0.67 18.42 -4.42
CA ARG A 210 2.04 18.85 -4.18
C ARG A 210 2.16 18.99 -2.67
N ASP A 211 2.43 17.88 -2.00
CA ASP A 211 2.85 17.90 -0.61
C ASP A 211 4.25 18.55 -0.55
N SER A 212 4.32 19.73 0.07
CA SER A 212 5.53 20.38 0.57
C SER A 212 5.16 21.28 1.74
#